data_AF-A0A395YD47-F1
#
_entry.id   AF-A0A395YD47-F1
#
_cell.length_a   1.000
_cell.length_b   1.000
_cell.length_c   1.000
_cell.angle_alpha   90.00
_cell.angle_beta   90.00
_cell.angle_gamma   90.00
#
_symmetry.space_group_name_H-M   'P 1'
#
loop_
_entity.id
_entity.type
_entity.pdbx_description
1 polymer ?
#
loop_
_entity_poly.entity_id
_entity_poly.type
_entity_poly.pdbx_seq_one_letter_code
_entity_poly.pdbx_strand_id
1 'polypeptide(L)'
;MQRLTHKRENGIKTGYWSPNKKQELVDRLAMYEDREDAKDTNVPGKWIPCSERLPEPDEYILLSFSNYSGLVLGRYEEDDGGGAFYEGDSLTPLTQYDVFVNAWMPLPKPYREVDDEKNQ
;
A
#
# COMPACT_ATOMS: atom_id res chain seq x y z
N MET A 1 18.62 10.40 39.57
CA MET A 1 18.23 9.47 38.48
C MET A 1 19.47 9.07 37.72
N GLN A 2 19.80 7.77 37.64
CA GLN A 2 20.90 7.30 36.80
C GLN A 2 20.45 7.29 35.33
N ARG A 3 21.25 7.85 34.41
CA ARG A 3 20.95 7.81 32.98
C ARG A 3 21.20 6.39 32.44
N LEU A 4 20.19 5.81 31.78
CA LEU A 4 20.20 4.46 31.16
C LEU A 4 20.89 4.41 29.78
N THR A 5 21.47 5.52 29.33
CA THR A 5 22.10 5.64 28.01
C THR A 5 23.59 5.91 28.14
N HIS A 6 24.37 5.25 27.30
CA HIS A 6 25.82 5.42 27.25
C HIS A 6 26.18 6.33 26.09
N LYS A 7 27.08 7.28 26.35
CA LYS A 7 27.67 8.13 25.31
C LYS A 7 28.54 7.24 24.41
N ARG A 8 28.37 7.35 23.09
CA ARG A 8 29.25 6.72 22.10
C ARG A 8 29.71 7.76 21.10
N GLU A 9 31.00 7.67 20.78
CA GLU A 9 31.71 8.54 19.86
C GLU A 9 32.59 7.63 19.01
N ASN A 10 32.32 7.57 17.70
CA ASN A 10 33.07 6.72 16.78
C ASN A 10 33.60 7.49 15.56
N GLY A 11 34.00 8.75 15.78
CA GLY A 11 34.65 9.61 14.78
C GLY A 11 33.73 10.14 13.67
N ILE A 12 32.57 9.50 13.44
CA ILE A 12 31.60 9.85 12.39
C ILE A 12 30.26 10.33 13.00
N LYS A 13 29.86 9.79 14.16
CA LYS A 13 28.63 10.17 14.86
C LYS A 13 28.89 10.25 16.37
N THR A 14 28.22 11.19 17.03
CA THR A 14 28.21 11.32 18.50
C THR A 14 26.77 11.25 19.00
N GLY A 15 26.49 10.39 19.98
CA GLY A 15 25.13 10.23 20.50
C GLY A 15 25.05 9.34 21.75
N TYR A 16 23.85 9.18 22.28
CA TYR A 16 23.57 8.35 23.45
C TYR A 16 22.74 7.13 23.04
N TRP A 17 23.23 5.92 23.34
CA TRP A 17 22.53 4.66 23.04
C TRP A 17 22.36 3.82 24.30
N SER A 18 21.21 3.15 24.46
CA SER A 18 21.05 2.12 25.49
C SER A 18 21.61 0.79 24.96
N PRO A 19 22.52 0.11 25.68
CA PRO A 19 23.11 -1.17 25.23
C PRO A 19 22.07 -2.23 24.80
N ASN A 20 20.89 -2.23 25.43
CA ASN A 20 19.78 -3.15 25.13
C ASN A 20 19.01 -2.85 23.82
N LYS A 21 19.23 -1.70 23.17
CA LYS A 21 18.37 -1.24 22.06
C LYS A 21 18.81 -1.67 20.67
N LYS A 22 20.02 -2.19 20.47
CA LYS A 22 20.44 -2.55 19.10
C LYS A 22 19.70 -3.80 18.61
N GLN A 23 19.68 -4.86 19.41
CA GLN A 23 18.98 -6.08 19.02
C GLN A 23 17.47 -5.85 18.94
N GLU A 24 16.88 -5.17 19.93
CA GLU A 24 15.46 -4.78 19.89
C GLU A 24 15.09 -3.98 18.64
N LEU A 25 15.95 -3.05 18.20
CA LEU A 25 15.69 -2.28 16.98
C LEU A 25 15.88 -3.10 15.71
N VAL A 26 16.83 -4.04 15.69
CA VAL A 26 17.03 -4.97 14.56
C VAL A 26 15.86 -5.95 14.48
N ASP A 27 15.43 -6.52 15.60
CA ASP A 27 14.27 -7.41 15.66
C ASP A 27 12.99 -6.66 15.27
N ARG A 28 12.83 -5.40 15.74
CA ARG A 28 11.74 -4.53 15.33
C ARG A 28 11.81 -4.23 13.82
N LEU A 29 13.00 -4.03 13.25
CA LEU A 29 13.16 -3.78 11.81
C LEU A 29 12.81 -5.03 10.98
N ALA A 30 13.25 -6.22 11.42
CA ALA A 30 12.92 -7.50 10.80
C ALA A 30 11.41 -7.76 10.78
N MET A 31 10.66 -7.37 11.82
CA MET A 31 9.18 -7.45 11.82
C MET A 31 8.51 -6.58 10.74
N TYR A 32 9.17 -5.51 10.26
CA TYR A 32 8.66 -4.68 9.16
C TYR A 32 9.12 -5.21 7.79
N GLU A 33 10.32 -5.79 7.69
CA GLU A 33 10.82 -6.46 6.48
C GLU A 33 9.95 -7.67 6.12
N ASP A 34 9.61 -8.53 7.09
CA ASP A 34 8.70 -9.67 6.89
C ASP A 34 7.25 -9.24 6.52
N ARG A 35 6.91 -7.97 6.74
CA ARG A 35 5.60 -7.39 6.40
C ARG A 35 5.51 -6.98 4.93
N GLU A 36 6.65 -6.67 4.29
CA GLU A 36 6.73 -6.39 2.85
C GLU A 36 6.65 -7.66 2.00
N ASP A 37 7.00 -8.83 2.57
CA ASP A 37 7.05 -10.13 1.90
C ASP A 37 5.78 -10.99 2.02
N ALA A 38 4.66 -10.41 2.47
CA ALA A 38 3.39 -11.10 2.31
C ALA A 38 3.02 -11.09 0.81
N LYS A 39 3.08 -12.25 0.16
CA LYS A 39 2.40 -12.59 -1.10
C LYS A 39 0.88 -12.37 -1.07
N ASP A 40 0.39 -11.68 -0.05
CA ASP A 40 -0.99 -11.38 0.23
C ASP A 40 -1.30 -10.04 -0.43
N THR A 41 -1.99 -10.08 -1.57
CA THR A 41 -2.50 -8.88 -2.25
C THR A 41 -3.51 -8.10 -1.38
N ASN A 42 -3.81 -8.56 -0.17
CA ASN A 42 -4.67 -7.90 0.83
C ASN A 42 -3.97 -6.85 1.70
N VAL A 43 -2.69 -6.54 1.50
CA VAL A 43 -2.07 -5.39 2.18
C VAL A 43 -2.46 -4.11 1.41
N PRO A 44 -3.33 -3.24 1.96
CA PRO A 44 -3.73 -2.01 1.29
C PRO A 44 -2.48 -1.15 1.03
N GLY A 45 -2.33 -0.68 -0.20
CA GLY A 45 -1.24 0.19 -0.65
C GLY A 45 -0.28 -0.41 -1.68
N LYS A 46 -0.43 -1.70 -2.03
CA LYS A 46 0.39 -2.34 -3.08
C LYS A 46 -0.30 -2.28 -4.44
N TRP A 47 0.35 -1.64 -5.40
CA TRP A 47 -0.07 -1.65 -6.80
C TRP A 47 0.23 -2.99 -7.45
N ILE A 48 -0.75 -3.53 -8.18
CA ILE A 48 -0.66 -4.75 -8.97
C ILE A 48 -0.62 -4.35 -10.44
N PRO A 49 0.47 -4.60 -11.17
CA PRO A 49 0.54 -4.33 -12.60
C PRO A 49 -0.51 -5.14 -13.36
N CYS A 50 -1.17 -4.54 -14.35
CA CYS A 50 -2.13 -5.27 -15.20
C CYS A 50 -1.45 -6.41 -15.98
N SER A 51 -0.15 -6.30 -16.25
CA SER A 51 0.65 -7.37 -16.87
C SER A 51 0.95 -8.55 -15.95
N GLU A 52 0.81 -8.38 -14.62
CA GLU A 52 0.95 -9.46 -13.66
C GLU A 52 -0.38 -10.21 -13.49
N ARG A 53 -1.46 -9.46 -13.23
CA ARG A 53 -2.82 -10.01 -13.08
C ARG A 53 -3.85 -8.91 -13.29
N LEU A 54 -4.99 -9.26 -13.88
CA LEU A 54 -6.15 -8.38 -13.98
C LEU A 54 -7.00 -8.43 -12.68
N PRO A 55 -7.78 -7.40 -12.37
CA PRO A 55 -8.70 -7.43 -11.24
C PRO A 55 -9.82 -8.44 -11.45
N GLU A 56 -10.44 -8.86 -10.34
CA GLU A 56 -11.70 -9.60 -10.43
C GLU A 56 -12.81 -8.67 -10.97
N PRO A 57 -13.73 -9.19 -11.78
CA PRO A 57 -14.84 -8.41 -12.29
C PRO A 57 -15.80 -7.97 -11.17
N ASP A 58 -16.57 -6.91 -11.42
CA ASP A 58 -17.59 -6.34 -10.51
C ASP A 58 -17.08 -5.78 -9.17
N GLU A 59 -15.76 -5.65 -8.96
CA GLU A 59 -15.19 -4.97 -7.80
C GLU A 59 -14.72 -3.54 -8.12
N TYR A 60 -14.98 -2.64 -7.17
CA TYR A 60 -14.42 -1.30 -7.21
C TYR A 60 -12.95 -1.30 -6.78
N ILE A 61 -12.12 -0.70 -7.62
CA ILE A 61 -10.66 -0.66 -7.50
C ILE A 61 -10.12 0.75 -7.73
N LEU A 62 -8.92 1.02 -7.22
CA LEU A 62 -8.16 2.21 -7.60
C LEU A 62 -7.33 1.92 -8.85
N LEU A 63 -7.36 2.85 -9.79
CA LEU A 63 -6.65 2.75 -11.06
C LEU A 63 -5.46 3.71 -11.10
N SER A 64 -4.36 3.20 -11.63
CA SER A 64 -3.18 3.94 -12.04
C SER A 64 -3.06 3.88 -13.56
N PHE A 65 -2.50 4.93 -14.15
CA PHE A 65 -2.42 5.09 -15.59
C PHE A 65 -0.99 5.32 -16.06
N SER A 66 -0.70 4.89 -17.28
CA SER A 66 0.61 5.12 -17.91
C SER A 66 0.77 6.52 -18.49
N ASN A 67 -0.34 7.17 -18.83
CA ASN A 67 -0.38 8.45 -19.54
C ASN A 67 -1.21 9.54 -18.84
N TYR A 68 -1.74 9.26 -17.65
CA TYR A 68 -2.53 10.19 -16.84
C TYR A 68 -2.08 10.11 -15.37
N SER A 69 -2.04 11.25 -14.67
CA SER A 69 -1.55 11.31 -13.28
C SER A 69 -2.65 11.36 -12.23
N GLY A 70 -3.92 11.46 -12.63
CA GLY A 70 -5.03 11.44 -11.69
C GLY A 70 -5.33 10.03 -11.20
N LEU A 71 -5.92 9.96 -10.01
CA LEU A 71 -6.39 8.72 -9.41
C LEU A 71 -7.88 8.57 -9.67
N VAL A 72 -8.29 7.41 -10.15
CA VAL A 72 -9.67 7.13 -10.53
C VAL A 72 -10.16 5.90 -9.79
N LEU A 73 -11.38 5.99 -9.27
CA LEU A 73 -12.14 4.84 -8.82
C LEU A 73 -12.77 4.19 -10.05
N GLY A 74 -12.55 2.89 -10.25
CA GLY A 74 -13.07 2.20 -11.43
C GLY A 74 -13.38 0.74 -11.17
N ARG A 75 -13.70 0.04 -12.25
CA ARG A 75 -13.94 -1.40 -12.30
C ARG A 75 -13.34 -2.01 -13.56
N TYR A 76 -13.11 -3.31 -13.50
CA TYR A 76 -12.78 -4.13 -14.65
C TYR A 76 -13.98 -5.02 -14.97
N GLU A 77 -14.32 -5.12 -16.25
CA GLU A 77 -15.34 -6.05 -16.74
C GLU A 77 -14.71 -6.91 -17.83
N GLU A 78 -15.03 -8.20 -17.84
CA GLU A 78 -14.55 -9.16 -18.84
C GLU A 78 -15.74 -9.80 -19.55
N ASP A 79 -15.74 -9.72 -20.88
CA ASP A 79 -16.71 -10.35 -21.75
C ASP A 79 -16.04 -11.35 -22.72
N ASP A 80 -16.83 -11.99 -23.59
CA ASP A 80 -16.34 -12.95 -24.58
C ASP A 80 -15.33 -12.33 -25.59
N GLY A 81 -15.29 -11.00 -25.70
CA GLY A 81 -14.39 -10.22 -26.55
C GLY A 81 -13.16 -9.67 -25.82
N GLY A 82 -13.05 -9.87 -24.51
CA GLY A 82 -11.93 -9.46 -23.67
C GLY A 82 -12.32 -8.52 -22.53
N GLY A 83 -11.31 -7.93 -21.90
CA GLY A 83 -11.47 -7.08 -20.73
C GLY A 83 -11.39 -5.59 -21.01
N ALA A 84 -12.19 -4.78 -20.31
CA ALA A 84 -12.14 -3.32 -20.36
C ALA A 84 -12.26 -2.69 -18.97
N PHE A 85 -11.63 -1.53 -18.80
CA PHE A 85 -11.71 -0.73 -17.58
C PHE A 85 -12.67 0.44 -17.74
N TYR A 86 -13.44 0.69 -16.69
CA TYR A 86 -14.46 1.76 -16.63
C TYR A 86 -14.22 2.64 -15.40
N GLU A 87 -14.47 3.94 -15.55
CA GLU A 87 -14.49 4.88 -14.42
C GLU A 87 -15.83 4.79 -13.69
N GLY A 88 -15.81 4.59 -12.37
CA GLY A 88 -17.00 4.51 -11.53
C GLY A 88 -18.08 3.62 -12.13
N ASP A 89 -19.25 4.21 -12.36
CA ASP A 89 -20.41 3.58 -13.01
C ASP A 89 -20.56 3.82 -14.51
N SER A 90 -19.53 4.36 -15.16
CA SER A 90 -19.52 4.64 -16.59
C SER A 90 -19.76 3.37 -17.42
N LEU A 91 -20.52 3.54 -18.50
CA LEU A 91 -20.66 2.52 -19.56
C LEU A 91 -19.63 2.72 -20.69
N THR A 92 -18.85 3.78 -20.61
CA THR A 92 -17.81 4.11 -21.60
C THR A 92 -16.46 3.66 -21.06
N PRO A 93 -15.72 2.81 -21.80
CA PRO A 93 -14.43 2.33 -21.35
C PRO A 93 -13.39 3.47 -21.39
N LEU A 94 -12.43 3.43 -20.46
CA LEU A 94 -11.38 4.44 -20.32
C LEU A 94 -10.53 4.63 -21.59
N THR A 95 -10.39 3.59 -22.41
CA THR A 95 -9.69 3.64 -23.69
C THR A 95 -10.34 4.58 -24.70
N GLN A 96 -11.66 4.82 -24.64
CA GLN A 96 -12.33 5.81 -25.51
C GLN A 96 -11.92 7.25 -25.16
N TYR A 97 -11.44 7.49 -23.95
CA TYR A 97 -10.89 8.79 -23.52
C TYR A 97 -9.37 8.88 -23.73
N ASP A 98 -8.77 7.92 -24.43
CA ASP A 98 -7.31 7.79 -24.61
C ASP A 98 -6.58 7.68 -23.26
N VAL A 99 -7.18 6.99 -22.28
CA VAL A 99 -6.60 6.76 -20.95
C VAL A 99 -6.26 5.28 -20.78
N PHE A 100 -4.99 4.99 -20.45
CA PHE A 100 -4.48 3.61 -20.41
C PHE A 100 -4.06 3.21 -18.99
N VAL A 101 -4.81 2.27 -18.41
CA VAL A 101 -4.53 1.67 -17.10
C VAL A 101 -3.26 0.83 -17.17
N ASN A 102 -2.34 1.02 -16.22
CA ASN A 102 -1.11 0.23 -16.12
C ASN A 102 -1.04 -0.64 -14.85
N ALA A 103 -1.72 -0.23 -13.78
CA ALA A 103 -1.75 -0.93 -12.52
C ALA A 103 -3.05 -0.61 -11.77
N TRP A 104 -3.39 -1.46 -10.81
CA TRP A 104 -4.58 -1.34 -9.98
C TRP A 104 -4.30 -1.77 -8.54
N MET A 105 -5.19 -1.41 -7.62
CA MET A 105 -5.18 -1.96 -6.26
C MET A 105 -6.60 -2.04 -5.69
N PRO A 106 -6.89 -3.00 -4.79
CA PRO A 106 -8.18 -3.07 -4.11
C PRO A 106 -8.38 -1.86 -3.20
N LEU A 107 -9.65 -1.52 -2.95
CA LEU A 107 -9.98 -0.46 -2.01
C LEU A 107 -9.55 -0.82 -0.58
N PRO A 108 -9.12 0.17 0.23
CA PRO A 108 -8.91 -0.05 1.65
C PRO A 108 -10.23 -0.43 2.33
N LYS A 109 -10.13 -1.15 3.45
CA LYS A 109 -11.30 -1.43 4.28
C LYS A 109 -11.96 -0.12 4.72
N PRO A 110 -13.30 -0.06 4.83
CA PRO A 110 -14.01 1.12 5.29
C PRO A 110 -13.41 1.64 6.60
N TYR A 111 -13.24 2.96 6.70
CA TYR A 111 -12.76 3.60 7.91
C TYR A 111 -13.72 3.31 9.08
N ARG A 112 -13.14 2.97 10.24
CA ARG A 112 -13.86 2.85 11.51
C ARG A 112 -13.09 3.67 12.53
N GLU A 113 -13.75 4.65 13.10
CA GLU A 113 -13.22 5.40 14.24
C GLU A 113 -13.04 4.45 15.41
N VAL A 114 -11.89 4.51 16.07
CA VAL A 114 -11.61 3.74 17.28
C VAL A 114 -11.89 4.68 18.45
N ASP A 115 -13.03 4.49 19.12
CA ASP A 115 -13.31 5.22 20.36
C ASP A 115 -12.35 4.74 21.46
N ASP A 116 -11.37 5.56 21.78
CA ASP A 116 -10.39 5.33 22.86
C ASP A 116 -10.99 5.56 24.28
N GLU A 117 -12.31 5.44 24.47
CA GLU A 117 -12.99 5.65 25.76
C GLU A 117 -12.93 4.44 26.73
N LYS A 118 -11.81 3.70 26.76
CA LYS A 118 -11.62 2.59 27.72
C LYS A 118 -10.33 2.64 28.55
N ASN A 119 -9.77 3.83 28.79
CA ASN A 119 -8.64 4.01 29.72
C ASN A 119 -8.72 5.33 30.51
N GLN A 120 -9.83 5.55 31.22
CA GLN A 120 -9.92 6.58 32.26
C GLN A 120 -10.21 5.94 33.62
#